data_AF-A0ABD4W4P6-F1
#
_entry.id   AF-A0ABD4W4P6-F1
#
_cell.length_a   1.000
_cell.length_b   1.000
_cell.length_c   1.000
_cell.angle_alpha   90.00
_cell.angle_beta   90.00
_cell.angle_gamma   90.00
#
_symmetry.space_group_name_H-M   'P 1'
#
loop_
_entity.id
_entity.type
_entity.pdbx_description
1 polymer ?
#
loop_
_entity_poly.entity_id
_entity_poly.type
_entity_poly.pdbx_seq_one_letter_code
_entity_poly.pdbx_strand_id
1 'polypeptide(L)'
;MARSFGPSLAQTTVNTKAGHIVVPRDMDRVEVWLKKFTAEAETGDVHKLTYHVISQNGQEIAVKANFSMVDNPLYGKLVYQTMTMA
;
A
#
# COMPACT_ATOMS: atom_id res chain seq x y z
N MET A 1 -33.07 26.20 22.95
CA MET A 1 -32.62 24.88 22.45
C MET A 1 -31.28 25.08 21.77
N ALA A 2 -30.17 24.68 22.41
CA ALA A 2 -28.83 24.79 21.83
C ALA A 2 -28.47 23.44 21.17
N ARG A 3 -28.13 23.44 19.88
CA ARG A 3 -27.58 22.27 19.18
C ARG A 3 -26.06 22.36 19.25
N SER A 4 -25.45 21.54 20.10
CA SER A 4 -24.02 21.32 20.13
C SER A 4 -23.60 20.49 18.91
N PHE A 5 -22.85 21.08 17.99
CA PHE A 5 -22.12 20.33 16.97
C PHE A 5 -20.70 20.06 17.51
N GLY A 6 -20.51 18.88 18.09
CA GLY A 6 -19.18 18.31 18.38
C GLY A 6 -18.73 17.40 17.22
N PRO A 7 -17.43 17.22 17.00
CA PRO A 7 -16.91 16.71 15.74
C PRO A 7 -17.26 15.23 15.56
N SER A 8 -17.90 14.89 14.44
CA SER A 8 -17.88 13.52 13.94
C SER A 8 -16.47 13.23 13.41
N LEU A 9 -15.58 12.85 14.32
CA LEU A 9 -14.36 12.14 13.95
C LEU A 9 -14.83 10.87 13.25
N ALA A 10 -14.80 10.90 11.91
CA ALA A 10 -14.90 9.69 11.12
C ALA A 10 -13.90 8.72 11.74
N GLN A 11 -14.39 7.61 12.31
CA GLN A 11 -13.55 6.57 12.82
C GLN A 11 -12.71 6.09 11.64
N THR A 12 -11.46 6.54 11.57
CA THR A 12 -10.45 5.92 10.74
C THR A 12 -10.37 4.50 11.26
N THR A 13 -11.01 3.55 10.57
CA THR A 13 -10.90 2.13 10.88
C THR A 13 -9.42 1.78 10.75
N VAL A 14 -8.70 1.80 11.88
CA VAL A 14 -7.29 1.44 11.91
C VAL A 14 -7.25 -0.02 11.53
N ASN A 15 -6.75 -0.32 10.34
CA ASN A 15 -6.60 -1.68 9.87
C ASN A 15 -5.52 -2.36 10.72
N THR A 16 -5.93 -2.98 11.82
CA THR A 16 -5.05 -3.68 12.77
C THR A 16 -4.32 -4.88 12.17
N LYS A 17 -4.67 -5.27 10.93
CA LYS A 17 -4.00 -6.35 10.19
C LYS A 17 -2.88 -5.84 9.27
N ALA A 18 -2.75 -4.52 9.09
CA ALA A 18 -1.67 -3.98 8.28
C ALA A 18 -0.33 -4.16 9.01
N GLY A 19 0.59 -4.93 8.43
CA GLY A 19 1.96 -5.04 8.94
C GLY A 19 2.76 -3.74 8.75
N HIS A 20 2.47 -3.01 7.67
CA HIS A 20 3.13 -1.76 7.30
C HIS A 20 2.13 -0.85 6.58
N ILE A 21 2.26 0.46 6.75
CA ILE A 21 1.44 1.47 6.05
C ILE A 21 2.38 2.37 5.26
N VAL A 22 2.06 2.66 4.00
CA VAL A 22 2.82 3.62 3.18
C VAL A 22 2.81 4.99 3.89
N VAL A 23 3.99 5.63 4.00
CA VAL A 23 4.05 6.98 4.58
C VAL A 23 3.21 7.93 3.73
N PRO A 24 2.43 8.85 4.34
CA PRO A 24 1.54 9.75 3.60
C PRO A 24 2.20 10.48 2.43
N ARG A 25 3.47 10.93 2.57
CA ARG A 25 4.21 11.61 1.50
C ARG A 25 4.50 10.76 0.27
N ASP A 26 4.54 9.44 0.43
CA ASP A 26 4.81 8.48 -0.65
C ASP A 26 3.51 7.89 -1.23
N MET A 27 2.36 8.14 -0.61
CA MET A 27 1.08 7.49 -0.95
C MET A 27 0.66 7.76 -2.39
N ASP A 28 0.61 9.03 -2.81
CA ASP A 28 0.21 9.41 -4.17
C ASP A 28 1.16 8.80 -5.22
N ARG A 29 2.46 8.82 -4.94
CA ARG A 29 3.49 8.25 -5.81
C ARG A 29 3.32 6.74 -5.95
N VAL A 30 3.09 6.04 -4.85
CA VAL A 30 2.88 4.59 -4.84
C VAL A 30 1.58 4.23 -5.56
N GLU A 31 0.50 4.98 -5.37
CA GLU A 31 -0.78 4.73 -6.02
C GLU A 31 -0.69 4.93 -7.55
N VAL A 32 -0.11 6.05 -8.01
CA VAL A 32 0.10 6.31 -9.44
C VAL A 32 0.97 5.23 -10.06
N TRP A 33 2.04 4.84 -9.39
CA TRP A 33 2.92 3.79 -9.87
C TRP A 33 2.20 2.44 -9.95
N LEU A 34 1.40 2.08 -8.93
CA LEU A 34 0.66 0.83 -8.90
C LEU A 34 -0.39 0.77 -10.03
N LYS A 35 -1.09 1.87 -10.31
CA LYS A 35 -2.03 1.96 -11.45
C LYS A 35 -1.32 1.69 -12.77
N LYS A 36 -0.15 2.32 -12.98
CA LYS A 36 0.67 2.10 -14.18
C LYS A 36 1.12 0.65 -14.28
N PHE A 37 1.64 0.09 -13.19
CA PHE A 37 2.05 -1.31 -13.11
C PHE A 37 0.89 -2.25 -13.47
N THR A 38 -0.30 -2.06 -12.90
CA THR A 38 -1.45 -2.95 -13.21
C THR A 38 -1.97 -2.82 -14.64
N ALA A 39 -1.74 -1.68 -15.30
CA ALA A 39 -2.16 -1.46 -16.67
C ALA A 39 -1.18 -2.05 -17.70
N GLU A 40 0.12 -2.06 -17.38
CA GLU A 40 1.20 -2.36 -18.33
C GLU A 40 1.91 -3.69 -18.06
N ALA A 41 1.88 -4.21 -16.82
CA ALA A 41 2.68 -5.39 -16.47
C ALA A 41 2.12 -6.69 -17.05
N GLU A 42 3.01 -7.49 -17.63
CA GLU A 42 2.69 -8.83 -18.10
C GLU A 42 2.90 -9.87 -16.98
N THR A 43 2.24 -11.02 -17.12
CA THR A 43 2.44 -12.12 -16.17
C THR A 43 3.91 -12.56 -16.22
N GLY A 44 4.58 -12.57 -15.07
CA GLY A 44 5.99 -12.93 -14.96
C GLY A 44 6.95 -11.74 -14.88
N ASP A 45 6.50 -10.52 -15.16
CA ASP A 45 7.32 -9.33 -14.97
C ASP A 45 7.52 -9.01 -13.49
N VAL A 46 8.73 -8.54 -13.16
CA VAL A 46 9.08 -8.09 -11.81
C VAL A 46 9.52 -6.63 -11.84
N HIS A 47 8.69 -5.76 -11.27
CA HIS A 47 8.96 -4.34 -11.17
C HIS A 47 9.35 -3.95 -9.74
N LYS A 48 10.26 -2.99 -9.61
CA LYS A 48 10.80 -2.57 -8.31
C LYS A 48 10.38 -1.15 -7.99
N LEU A 49 9.97 -0.90 -6.75
CA LEU A 49 9.67 0.43 -6.23
C LEU A 49 10.27 0.57 -4.83
N THR A 50 11.03 1.64 -4.62
CA THR A 50 11.53 2.02 -3.29
C THR A 50 10.66 3.12 -2.71
N TYR A 51 10.10 2.89 -1.53
CA TYR A 51 9.25 3.84 -0.82
C TYR A 51 9.37 3.66 0.69
N HIS A 52 8.72 4.53 1.46
CA HIS A 52 8.76 4.47 2.91
C HIS A 52 7.47 3.90 3.48
N VAL A 53 7.60 3.12 4.55
CA VAL A 53 6.48 2.64 5.34
C VAL A 53 6.65 2.98 6.82
N ILE A 54 5.53 3.16 7.49
CA ILE A 54 5.42 3.17 8.95
C ILE A 54 5.21 1.71 9.36
N SER A 55 6.15 1.16 10.11
CA SER A 55 6.07 -0.20 10.66
C SER A 55 5.13 -0.25 11.87
N GLN A 56 4.85 -1.46 12.37
CA GLN A 56 3.95 -1.63 13.53
C GLN A 56 4.43 -0.91 14.80
N ASN A 57 5.73 -0.68 14.96
CA ASN A 57 6.28 0.04 16.12
C ASN A 57 6.29 1.57 15.92
N GLY A 58 5.72 2.07 14.82
CA GLY A 58 5.66 3.49 14.47
C GLY A 58 6.94 4.03 13.82
N GLN A 59 7.95 3.19 13.57
CA GLN A 59 9.16 3.61 12.87
C GLN A 59 8.93 3.74 11.39
N GLU A 60 9.48 4.81 10.83
CA GLU A 60 9.55 4.98 9.40
C GLU A 60 10.78 4.25 8.83
N ILE A 61 10.56 3.36 7.87
CA ILE A 61 11.61 2.57 7.23
C ILE A 61 11.49 2.67 5.71
N ALA A 62 12.64 2.78 5.03
CA ALA A 62 12.72 2.66 3.58
C ALA A 62 12.68 1.17 3.20
N VAL A 63 11.84 0.83 2.23
CA VAL A 63 11.66 -0.54 1.73
C VAL A 63 11.86 -0.58 0.24
N LYS A 64 12.51 -1.64 -0.21
CA LYS A 64 12.59 -2.03 -1.61
C LYS A 64 11.55 -3.10 -1.86
N ALA A 65 10.48 -2.76 -2.57
CA ALA A 65 9.42 -3.69 -2.91
C ALA A 65 9.60 -4.21 -4.33
N ASN A 66 9.44 -5.52 -4.50
CA ASN A 66 9.30 -6.16 -5.80
C ASN A 66 7.82 -6.51 -6.00
N PHE A 67 7.25 -6.10 -7.13
CA PHE A 67 5.88 -6.38 -7.55
C PHE A 67 5.91 -7.26 -8.78
N SER A 68 5.07 -8.29 -8.81
CA SER A 68 4.90 -9.15 -9.97
C SER A 68 3.43 -9.44 -10.23
N MET A 69 3.06 -9.51 -11.51
CA MET A 69 1.74 -9.96 -11.93
C MET A 69 1.77 -11.49 -12.02
N VAL A 70 0.86 -12.15 -11.30
CA VAL A 70 0.76 -13.62 -11.27
C VAL A 70 -0.66 -14.06 -11.61
N ASP A 71 -0.77 -15.08 -12.44
CA ASP A 71 -2.05 -15.73 -12.71
C ASP A 71 -2.36 -16.73 -11.59
N ASN A 72 -3.43 -16.47 -10.85
CA ASN A 72 -3.93 -17.37 -9.81
C ASN A 72 -5.16 -18.14 -10.34
N PRO A 73 -5.16 -19.49 -10.30
CA PRO A 73 -6.28 -20.28 -10.80
C PRO A 73 -7.64 -20.01 -10.14
N LEU A 74 -7.65 -19.50 -8.91
CA LEU A 74 -8.87 -19.27 -8.12
C LEU A 74 -9.34 -17.82 -8.15
N TYR A 75 -8.41 -16.87 -8.29
CA TYR A 75 -8.68 -15.43 -8.15
C TYR A 75 -8.37 -14.62 -9.41
N GLY A 76 -7.89 -15.26 -10.47
CA GLY A 76 -7.43 -14.57 -11.68
C GLY A 76 -6.09 -13.86 -11.46
N LYS A 77 -5.88 -12.73 -12.17
CA LYS A 77 -4.65 -11.95 -12.05
C LYS A 77 -4.53 -11.30 -10.68
N LEU A 78 -3.42 -11.57 -10.00
CA LEU A 78 -3.08 -10.98 -8.71
C LEU A 78 -1.76 -10.22 -8.80
N VAL A 79 -1.66 -9.16 -8.00
CA VAL A 79 -0.38 -8.50 -7.73
C VAL A 79 0.25 -9.18 -6.53
N TYR A 80 1.39 -9.84 -6.75
CA TYR A 80 2.22 -10.36 -5.67
C TYR A 80 3.30 -9.33 -5.31
N GLN A 81 3.51 -9.13 -4.02
CA GLN A 81 4.47 -8.16 -3.50
C GLN A 81 5.40 -8.81 -2.48
N THR A 82 6.69 -8.56 -2.61
CA THR A 82 7.69 -8.85 -1.58
C THR A 82 8.43 -7.57 -1.21
N MET A 83 8.87 -7.46 0.03
CA MET A 83 9.52 -6.25 0.56
C MET A 83 10.77 -6.64 1.34
N THR A 84 11.87 -5.96 1.08
CA THR A 84 13.08 -6.01 1.90
C THR A 84 13.39 -4.61 2.42
N MET A 85 13.98 -4.51 3.60
CA MET A 85 14.54 -3.23 4.06
C MET A 85 15.60 -2.78 3.06
N ALA A 86 15.62 -1.47 2.77
CA ALA A 86 16.56 -0.86 1.83
C ALA A 86 17.98 -0.75 2.42
#